data_AF-A0A5B0WH24-F1
#
_entry.id   AF-A0A5B0WH24-F1
#
_cell.length_a   1.000
_cell.length_b   1.000
_cell.length_c   1.000
_cell.angle_alpha   90.00
_cell.angle_beta   90.00
_cell.angle_gamma   90.00
#
_symmetry.space_group_name_H-M   'P 1'
#
loop_
_entity.id
_entity.type
_entity.pdbx_description
1 polymer ?
#
loop_
_entity_poly.entity_id
_entity_poly.type
_entity_poly.pdbx_seq_one_letter_code
_entity_poly.pdbx_strand_id
1 'polypeptide(L)'
;MKEILIETLKTSRKETQRGIDRLVEEANAICNEYWKIFQAKNKKFLQESQGSGGKNKNLGRYAPKVTVVGDGKKQTITWNDYAPRLKGVPCLRMSLRVSTTKRGAYSISCFPKHKDWEWLLIKEFEGRLSPLRETLECLHAHNVTLARKIRKYS
;
A
#
# COMPACT_ATOMS: atom_id res chain seq x y z
N MET A 1 -28.13 29.09 -12.74
CA MET A 1 -28.32 27.61 -12.68
C MET A 1 -27.01 26.83 -12.85
N LYS A 2 -26.22 27.04 -13.92
CA LYS A 2 -24.95 26.32 -14.12
C LYS A 2 -23.90 26.59 -13.03
N GLU A 3 -23.83 27.82 -12.54
CA GLU A 3 -22.88 28.23 -11.50
C GLU A 3 -23.13 27.52 -10.15
N ILE A 4 -24.39 27.43 -9.72
CA ILE A 4 -24.80 26.67 -8.53
C ILE A 4 -24.38 25.20 -8.66
N LEU A 5 -24.62 24.58 -9.83
CA LEU A 5 -24.23 23.19 -10.09
C LEU A 5 -22.70 22.98 -10.00
N ILE A 6 -21.90 23.91 -10.55
CA ILE A 6 -20.44 23.84 -10.47
C ILE A 6 -19.96 23.91 -9.02
N GLU A 7 -20.52 24.82 -8.22
CA GLU A 7 -20.16 24.95 -6.81
C GLU A 7 -20.56 23.70 -6.00
N THR A 8 -21.74 23.12 -6.25
CA THR A 8 -22.13 21.84 -5.63
C THR A 8 -21.15 20.72 -5.98
N LEU A 9 -20.72 20.62 -7.24
CA LEU A 9 -19.75 19.60 -7.68
C LEU A 9 -18.37 19.82 -7.05
N LYS A 10 -17.92 21.07 -6.89
CA LYS A 10 -16.66 21.40 -6.20
C LYS A 10 -16.72 21.01 -4.73
N THR A 11 -17.85 21.25 -4.05
CA THR A 11 -18.05 20.86 -2.65
C THR A 11 -18.02 19.34 -2.48
N SER A 12 -18.78 18.61 -3.28
CA SER A 12 -18.77 17.14 -3.28
C SER A 12 -17.36 16.57 -3.55
N ARG A 13 -16.60 17.23 -4.44
CA ARG A 13 -15.21 16.84 -4.72
C ARG A 13 -14.29 17.05 -3.51
N LYS A 14 -14.45 18.16 -2.79
CA LYS A 14 -13.70 18.43 -1.54
C LYS A 14 -14.02 17.40 -0.46
N GLU A 15 -15.29 17.03 -0.31
CA GLU A 15 -15.72 15.99 0.64
C GLU A 15 -15.14 14.63 0.27
N THR A 16 -15.16 14.27 -1.01
CA THR A 16 -14.54 13.03 -1.51
C THR A 16 -13.04 13.01 -1.18
N GLN A 17 -12.33 14.13 -1.38
CA GLN A 17 -10.91 14.22 -1.04
C GLN A 17 -10.67 14.04 0.47
N ARG A 18 -11.48 14.67 1.33
CA ARG A 18 -11.39 14.46 2.79
C ARG A 18 -11.61 12.99 3.17
N GLY A 19 -12.52 12.30 2.48
CA GLY A 19 -12.74 10.86 2.66
C GLY A 19 -11.51 10.03 2.28
N ILE A 20 -10.86 10.36 1.16
CA ILE A 20 -9.60 9.74 0.74
C ILE A 20 -8.51 9.96 1.79
N ASP A 21 -8.35 11.19 2.28
CA ASP A 21 -7.31 11.56 3.23
C ASP A 21 -7.46 10.76 4.55
N ARG A 22 -8.70 10.61 5.05
CA ARG A 22 -9.00 9.79 6.24
C ARG A 22 -8.65 8.32 6.05
N LEU A 23 -9.02 7.73 4.91
CA LEU A 23 -8.70 6.33 4.61
C LEU A 23 -7.19 6.11 4.45
N VAL A 24 -6.48 7.10 3.91
CA VAL A 24 -5.02 7.07 3.81
C VAL A 24 -4.38 7.12 5.19
N GLU A 25 -4.88 7.94 6.10
CA GLU A 25 -4.42 7.99 7.48
C GLU A 25 -4.62 6.64 8.20
N GLU A 26 -5.81 6.06 8.07
CA GLU A 26 -6.13 4.74 8.62
C GLU A 26 -5.23 3.64 8.01
N ALA A 27 -5.06 3.63 6.69
CA ALA A 27 -4.17 2.69 6.01
C ALA A 27 -2.72 2.83 6.46
N ASN A 28 -2.24 4.06 6.70
CA ASN A 28 -0.90 4.31 7.23
C ASN A 28 -0.76 3.79 8.67
N ALA A 29 -1.78 3.97 9.51
CA ALA A 29 -1.76 3.42 10.87
C ALA A 29 -1.61 1.89 10.86
N ILE A 30 -2.37 1.21 10.00
CA ILE A 30 -2.28 -0.26 9.82
C ILE A 30 -0.91 -0.66 9.26
N CYS A 31 -0.38 0.07 8.28
CA CYS A 31 0.97 -0.19 7.76
C CYS A 31 2.03 -0.03 8.85
N ASN A 32 1.93 1.02 9.68
CA ASN A 32 2.87 1.26 10.78
C ASN A 32 2.82 0.15 11.83
N GLU A 33 1.62 -0.34 12.15
CA GLU A 33 1.43 -1.50 13.02
C GLU A 33 2.11 -2.75 12.46
N TYR A 34 1.90 -3.04 11.17
CA TYR A 34 2.61 -4.12 10.48
C TYR A 34 4.13 -3.96 10.60
N TRP A 35 4.65 -2.76 10.32
CA TRP A 35 6.08 -2.47 10.35
C TRP A 35 6.70 -2.73 11.73
N LYS A 36 6.01 -2.36 12.81
CA LYS A 36 6.47 -2.63 14.19
C LYS A 36 6.63 -4.13 14.44
N ILE A 37 5.62 -4.94 14.09
CA ILE A 37 5.65 -6.39 14.28
C ILE A 37 6.74 -7.03 13.40
N PHE A 38 6.80 -6.63 12.13
CA PHE A 38 7.76 -7.11 11.15
C PHE A 38 9.21 -6.82 11.59
N GLN A 39 9.51 -5.59 12.01
CA GLN A 39 10.84 -5.21 12.49
C GLN A 39 11.21 -5.94 13.78
N ALA A 40 10.29 -6.09 14.72
CA ALA A 40 10.54 -6.83 15.95
C ALA A 40 10.88 -8.31 15.68
N LYS A 41 10.11 -8.98 14.82
CA LYS A 41 10.39 -10.38 14.42
C LYS A 41 11.73 -10.49 13.69
N ASN A 42 12.01 -9.61 12.73
CA ASN A 42 13.29 -9.61 12.03
C ASN A 42 14.46 -9.37 12.98
N LYS A 43 14.34 -8.44 13.93
CA LYS A 43 15.37 -8.20 14.96
C LYS A 43 15.61 -9.44 15.82
N LYS A 44 14.56 -10.14 16.23
CA LYS A 44 14.67 -11.40 16.97
C LYS A 44 15.43 -12.47 16.18
N PHE A 45 15.07 -12.69 14.91
CA PHE A 45 15.79 -13.64 14.05
C PHE A 45 17.25 -13.24 13.80
N LEU A 46 17.54 -11.94 13.67
CA LEU A 46 18.92 -11.46 13.59
C LEU A 46 19.70 -11.82 14.84
N GLN A 47 19.16 -11.58 16.03
CA GLN A 47 19.83 -11.91 17.30
C GLN A 47 20.05 -13.41 17.45
N GLU A 48 19.06 -14.24 17.12
CA GLU A 48 19.16 -15.70 17.16
C GLU A 48 20.20 -16.26 16.16
N SER A 49 20.43 -15.56 15.06
CA SER A 49 21.42 -15.96 14.05
C SER A 49 22.87 -15.58 14.38
N GLN A 50 23.09 -14.64 15.30
CA GLN A 50 24.43 -14.20 15.72
C GLN A 50 25.18 -15.37 16.35
N GLY A 51 26.26 -15.81 15.72
CA GLY A 51 27.09 -16.95 16.15
C GLY A 51 26.98 -18.21 15.28
N SER A 52 25.96 -18.31 14.41
CA SER A 52 25.70 -19.54 13.62
C SER A 52 26.31 -19.55 12.21
N GLY A 53 26.99 -18.47 11.78
CA GLY A 53 27.56 -18.32 10.42
C GLY A 53 26.54 -18.41 9.27
N GLY A 54 25.26 -18.61 9.58
CA GLY A 54 24.20 -18.88 8.63
C GLY A 54 23.65 -17.61 7.99
N LYS A 55 23.42 -17.66 6.68
CA LYS A 55 22.58 -16.68 5.97
C LYS A 55 21.23 -16.64 6.67
N ASN A 56 20.71 -15.44 6.96
CA ASN A 56 19.46 -15.23 7.70
C ASN A 56 18.22 -15.73 6.94
N LYS A 57 18.02 -17.05 6.93
CA LYS A 57 16.96 -17.75 6.17
C LYS A 57 15.56 -17.35 6.61
N ASN A 58 15.40 -16.79 7.82
CA ASN A 58 14.11 -16.48 8.43
C ASN A 58 13.72 -15.00 8.35
N LEU A 59 14.54 -14.12 7.76
CA LEU A 59 14.14 -12.72 7.61
C LEU A 59 12.99 -12.57 6.64
N GLY A 60 12.02 -11.77 7.07
CA GLY A 60 10.96 -11.26 6.22
C GLY A 60 11.50 -10.18 5.30
N ARG A 61 10.83 -10.01 4.17
CA ARG A 61 11.18 -9.14 3.05
C ARG A 61 10.01 -8.31 2.54
N TYR A 62 8.77 -8.68 2.85
CA TYR A 62 7.57 -8.05 2.32
C TYR A 62 6.93 -7.14 3.37
N ALA A 63 6.54 -5.94 2.95
CA ALA A 63 5.78 -5.02 3.80
C ALA A 63 4.82 -4.17 2.97
N PRO A 64 3.67 -3.76 3.54
CA PRO A 64 2.74 -2.88 2.89
C PRO A 64 3.18 -1.42 3.04
N LYS A 65 2.74 -0.57 2.11
CA LYS A 65 2.81 0.88 2.24
C LYS A 65 1.73 1.56 1.41
N VAL A 66 1.34 2.75 1.83
CA VAL A 66 0.55 3.65 0.98
C VAL A 66 1.45 4.22 -0.12
N THR A 67 0.96 4.25 -1.35
CA THR A 67 1.67 4.78 -2.52
C THR A 67 0.78 5.65 -3.37
N VAL A 68 1.41 6.59 -4.05
CA VAL A 68 0.80 7.39 -5.10
C VAL A 68 1.14 6.76 -6.45
N VAL A 69 0.15 6.55 -7.31
CA VAL A 69 0.30 5.88 -8.61
C VAL A 69 -0.22 6.77 -9.73
N GLY A 70 0.62 6.91 -10.77
CA GLY A 70 0.30 7.65 -11.99
C GLY A 70 0.13 9.15 -11.80
N ASP A 71 -0.11 9.84 -12.90
CA ASP A 71 -0.20 11.31 -12.95
C ASP A 71 -1.45 11.84 -12.26
N GLY A 72 -2.49 11.00 -12.16
CA GLY A 72 -3.72 11.30 -11.42
C GLY A 72 -3.55 11.33 -9.90
N LYS A 73 -2.32 11.16 -9.39
CA LYS A 73 -1.98 11.12 -7.96
C LYS A 73 -2.87 10.16 -7.15
N LYS A 74 -3.20 9.00 -7.74
CA LYS A 74 -4.06 7.99 -7.10
C LYS A 74 -3.36 7.41 -5.88
N GLN A 75 -3.95 7.60 -4.70
CA GLN A 75 -3.48 6.96 -3.47
C GLN A 75 -4.03 5.55 -3.36
N THR A 76 -3.16 4.58 -3.09
CA THR A 76 -3.53 3.17 -2.94
C THR A 76 -2.53 2.43 -2.06
N ILE A 77 -2.89 1.24 -1.60
CA ILE A 77 -2.06 0.41 -0.72
C ILE A 77 -1.40 -0.68 -1.53
N THR A 78 -0.07 -0.79 -1.44
CA THR A 78 0.69 -1.80 -2.18
C THR A 78 1.64 -2.57 -1.28
N TRP A 79 1.83 -3.85 -1.60
CA TRP A 79 2.89 -4.65 -1.00
C TRP A 79 4.19 -4.47 -1.76
N ASN A 80 5.29 -4.45 -1.01
CA ASN A 80 6.62 -4.20 -1.54
C ASN A 80 7.62 -5.23 -1.01
N ASP A 81 8.54 -5.67 -1.88
CA ASP A 81 9.68 -6.53 -1.58
C ASP A 81 10.95 -5.70 -1.35
N TYR A 82 11.39 -5.70 -0.08
CA TYR A 82 12.52 -4.99 0.49
C TYR A 82 13.81 -5.85 0.58
N ALA A 83 13.85 -7.02 -0.06
CA ALA A 83 15.08 -7.80 -0.10
C ALA A 83 16.24 -6.99 -0.72
N PRO A 84 17.47 -7.07 -0.19
CA PRO A 84 18.65 -6.46 -0.79
C PRO A 84 18.86 -6.99 -2.22
N ARG A 85 19.04 -6.11 -3.20
CA ARG A 85 19.07 -6.52 -4.62
C ARG A 85 20.42 -6.47 -5.30
N LEU A 86 21.32 -5.57 -4.90
CA LEU A 86 22.60 -5.39 -5.57
C LEU A 86 23.74 -5.24 -4.57
N LYS A 87 24.82 -5.97 -4.83
CA LYS A 87 26.13 -5.75 -4.23
C LYS A 87 26.80 -4.62 -5.02
N GLY A 88 27.07 -3.48 -4.38
CA GLY A 88 27.87 -2.39 -4.99
C GLY A 88 27.14 -1.39 -5.89
N VAL A 89 25.80 -1.40 -5.97
CA VAL A 89 25.04 -0.35 -6.69
C VAL A 89 24.11 0.36 -5.70
N PRO A 90 24.15 1.70 -5.59
CA PRO A 90 23.18 2.46 -4.81
C PRO A 90 21.78 2.14 -5.34
N CYS A 91 21.00 1.41 -4.55
CA CYS A 91 19.68 0.97 -4.97
C CYS A 91 18.74 2.18 -5.07
N LEU A 92 18.61 2.79 -6.25
CA LEU A 92 17.68 3.91 -6.48
C LEU A 92 16.22 3.56 -6.18
N ARG A 93 15.89 2.26 -6.06
CA ARG A 93 14.58 1.77 -5.61
C ARG A 93 14.77 0.89 -4.36
N MET A 94 14.57 1.48 -3.18
CA MET A 94 14.66 0.81 -1.87
C MET A 94 13.68 -0.37 -1.69
N SER A 95 12.70 -0.53 -2.58
CA SER A 95 11.80 -1.69 -2.64
C SER A 95 11.20 -1.86 -4.03
N LEU A 96 10.81 -3.09 -4.39
CA LEU A 96 10.01 -3.34 -5.60
C LEU A 96 8.57 -3.63 -5.23
N ARG A 97 7.63 -3.05 -6.00
CA ARG A 97 6.21 -3.35 -5.87
C ARG A 97 5.95 -4.81 -6.20
N VAL A 98 5.22 -5.50 -5.34
CA VAL A 98 4.68 -6.84 -5.57
C VAL A 98 3.52 -6.72 -6.54
N SER A 99 3.47 -7.60 -7.54
CA SER A 99 2.37 -7.63 -8.51
C SER A 99 1.14 -8.26 -7.88
N THR A 100 -0.01 -7.62 -8.07
CA THR A 100 -1.31 -8.18 -7.69
C THR A 100 -1.70 -9.32 -8.62
N THR A 101 -2.67 -10.12 -8.18
CA THR A 101 -3.38 -11.05 -9.07
C THR A 101 -4.18 -10.27 -10.15
N LYS A 102 -4.70 -10.99 -11.15
CA LYS A 102 -5.56 -10.40 -12.20
C LYS A 102 -6.78 -9.64 -11.64
N ARG A 103 -7.24 -9.99 -10.44
CA ARG A 103 -8.37 -9.34 -9.76
C ARG A 103 -7.96 -8.15 -8.87
N GLY A 104 -6.69 -7.75 -8.87
CA GLY A 104 -6.19 -6.67 -8.00
C GLY A 104 -5.95 -7.05 -6.54
N ALA A 105 -6.25 -8.29 -6.16
CA ALA A 105 -6.02 -8.82 -4.81
C ALA A 105 -4.60 -9.40 -4.67
N TYR A 106 -4.09 -9.45 -3.44
CA TYR A 106 -2.86 -10.17 -3.11
C TYR A 106 -3.20 -11.56 -2.58
N SER A 107 -2.46 -12.57 -3.05
CA SER A 107 -2.58 -13.96 -2.59
C SER A 107 -1.19 -14.53 -2.37
N ILE A 108 -1.09 -15.75 -1.83
CA ILE A 108 0.20 -16.38 -1.51
C ILE A 108 1.15 -16.45 -2.71
N SER A 109 0.59 -16.62 -3.93
CA SER A 109 1.37 -16.66 -5.17
C SER A 109 2.05 -15.34 -5.53
N CYS A 110 1.57 -14.21 -5.00
CA CYS A 110 2.21 -12.91 -5.14
C CYS A 110 3.53 -12.82 -4.37
N PHE A 111 3.73 -13.70 -3.39
CA PHE A 111 4.85 -13.64 -2.45
C PHE A 111 5.76 -14.87 -2.54
N PRO A 112 6.40 -15.19 -3.68
CA PRO A 112 7.08 -16.49 -3.89
C PRO A 112 8.21 -16.83 -2.90
N LYS A 113 8.74 -15.84 -2.18
CA LYS A 113 9.87 -16.01 -1.24
C LYS A 113 9.46 -15.71 0.21
N HIS A 114 8.17 -15.75 0.52
CA HIS A 114 7.68 -15.50 1.87
C HIS A 114 8.20 -16.55 2.85
N LYS A 115 8.23 -16.18 4.12
CA LYS A 115 8.42 -17.11 5.24
C LYS A 115 7.06 -17.50 5.81
N ASP A 116 6.97 -18.65 6.47
CA ASP A 116 5.69 -19.10 7.05
C ASP A 116 5.13 -18.07 8.04
N TRP A 117 5.99 -17.56 8.93
CA TRP A 117 5.60 -16.51 9.88
C TRP A 117 5.20 -15.20 9.19
N GLU A 118 5.84 -14.89 8.06
CA GLU A 118 5.64 -13.67 7.30
C GLU A 118 4.32 -13.76 6.55
N TRP A 119 4.00 -14.91 5.97
CA TRP A 119 2.72 -15.13 5.30
C TRP A 119 1.53 -15.03 6.25
N LEU A 120 1.64 -15.57 7.47
CA LEU A 120 0.60 -15.41 8.49
C LEU A 120 0.32 -13.93 8.77
N LEU A 121 1.39 -13.14 8.92
CA LEU A 121 1.28 -11.69 9.15
C LEU A 121 0.71 -10.96 7.91
N ILE A 122 1.18 -11.31 6.71
CA ILE A 122 0.65 -10.75 5.45
C ILE A 122 -0.84 -11.04 5.34
N LYS A 123 -1.27 -12.28 5.57
CA LYS A 123 -2.67 -12.70 5.44
C LYS A 123 -3.58 -11.95 6.40
N GLU A 124 -3.15 -11.80 7.65
CA GLU A 124 -3.88 -11.04 8.67
C GLU A 124 -4.06 -9.57 8.27
N PHE A 125 -2.97 -8.91 7.91
CA PHE A 125 -3.00 -7.48 7.58
C PHE A 125 -3.64 -7.21 6.21
N GLU A 126 -3.51 -8.11 5.24
CA GLU A 126 -4.19 -7.99 3.96
C GLU A 126 -5.71 -8.04 4.12
N GLY A 127 -6.24 -8.79 5.10
CA GLY A 127 -7.67 -8.77 5.43
C GLY A 127 -8.17 -7.39 5.87
N ARG A 128 -7.32 -6.59 6.52
CA ARG A 128 -7.62 -5.21 6.93
C ARG A 128 -7.36 -4.19 5.82
N LEU A 129 -6.33 -4.42 5.00
CA LEU A 129 -5.93 -3.49 3.95
C LEU A 129 -6.73 -3.64 2.65
N SER A 130 -7.27 -4.81 2.34
CA SER A 130 -8.06 -5.04 1.10
C SER A 130 -9.30 -4.15 1.02
N PRO A 131 -10.16 -4.07 2.05
CA PRO A 131 -11.35 -3.21 2.00
C PRO A 131 -11.00 -1.72 1.83
N LEU A 132 -9.92 -1.26 2.49
CA LEU A 132 -9.42 0.10 2.33
C LEU A 132 -8.94 0.36 0.90
N ARG A 133 -8.22 -0.60 0.30
CA ARG A 133 -7.73 -0.49 -1.07
C ARG A 133 -8.88 -0.39 -2.08
N GLU A 134 -9.91 -1.21 -1.92
CA GLU A 134 -11.11 -1.19 -2.75
C GLU A 134 -11.87 0.13 -2.60
N THR A 135 -12.02 0.61 -1.36
CA THR A 135 -12.70 1.89 -1.09
C THR A 135 -11.93 3.07 -1.69
N LEU A 136 -10.60 3.08 -1.58
CA LEU A 136 -9.75 4.09 -2.20
C LEU A 136 -9.88 4.10 -3.73
N GLU A 137 -10.03 2.93 -4.36
CA GLU A 137 -10.31 2.83 -5.81
C GLU A 137 -11.62 3.51 -6.18
N CYS A 138 -12.69 3.17 -5.45
CA CYS A 138 -14.03 3.72 -5.69
C CYS A 138 -14.04 5.25 -5.54
N LEU A 139 -13.45 5.77 -4.47
CA LEU A 139 -13.38 7.22 -4.23
C LEU A 139 -12.50 7.93 -5.26
N HIS A 140 -11.41 7.30 -5.71
CA HIS A 140 -10.59 7.86 -6.77
C HIS A 140 -11.37 7.96 -8.09
N ALA A 141 -12.07 6.89 -8.49
CA ALA A 141 -12.91 6.89 -9.70
C ALA A 141 -14.02 7.95 -9.62
N HIS A 142 -14.63 8.11 -8.44
CA HIS A 142 -15.63 9.16 -8.19
C HIS A 142 -15.02 10.56 -8.32
N ASN A 143 -13.87 10.82 -7.70
CA ASN A 143 -13.16 12.10 -7.76
C ASN A 143 -12.77 12.48 -9.21
N VAL A 144 -12.29 11.51 -10.00
CA VAL A 144 -12.01 11.70 -11.43
C VAL A 144 -13.27 12.08 -12.20
N THR A 145 -14.40 11.43 -11.91
CA THR A 145 -15.70 11.73 -12.53
C THR A 145 -16.17 13.13 -12.20
N LEU A 146 -16.10 13.55 -10.93
CA LEU A 146 -16.41 14.91 -10.50
C LEU A 146 -15.52 15.94 -11.21
N ALA A 147 -14.20 15.69 -11.28
CA ALA A 147 -13.27 16.57 -11.97
C ALA A 147 -13.60 16.74 -13.46
N ARG A 148 -14.03 15.67 -14.14
CA ARG A 148 -14.48 15.73 -15.54
C ARG A 148 -15.77 16.53 -15.68
N LYS A 149 -16.75 16.32 -14.80
CA LYS A 149 -18.02 17.08 -14.80
C LYS A 149 -17.80 18.57 -14.58
N ILE A 150 -16.94 18.94 -13.63
CA ILE A 150 -16.59 20.36 -13.38
C ILE A 150 -16.02 21.00 -14.65
N ARG A 151 -15.06 20.37 -15.32
CA ARG A 151 -14.49 20.87 -16.58
C ARG A 151 -15.49 21.00 -17.72
N LYS A 152 -16.52 20.15 -17.75
CA LYS A 152 -17.57 20.18 -18.78
C LYS A 152 -18.56 21.32 -18.58
N TYR A 153 -18.83 21.68 -17.33
CA TYR A 153 -19.83 22.70 -16.99
C TYR A 153 -19.24 24.08 -16.73
N SER A 154 -17.94 24.16 -16.45
CA SER A 154 -17.16 25.41 -16.41
C SER A 154 -16.96 25.94 -17.82
#